data_AF-W4Q2M5-F1
#
_entry.id   AF-W4Q2M5-F1
#
_cell.length_a   1.000
_cell.length_b   1.000
_cell.length_c   1.000
_cell.angle_alpha   90.00
_cell.angle_beta   90.00
_cell.angle_gamma   90.00
#
_symmetry.space_group_name_H-M   'P 1'
#
loop_
_entity.id
_entity.type
_entity.pdbx_description
1 polymer ?
#
loop_
_entity_poly.entity_id
_entity_poly.type
_entity_poly.pdbx_seq_one_letter_code
_entity_poly.pdbx_strand_id
1 'polypeptide(L)' 'MKEDNVIPFPKKKVRLSEGEYKQFLEYKEKMMEARTKAEVDYYYSMALSIIEKAKNRYH' A
#
# COMPACT_ATOMS: atom_id res chain seq x y z
N MET A 1 14.19 -23.26 6.06
CA MET A 1 12.95 -22.70 5.48
C MET A 1 13.16 -21.20 5.40
N LYS A 2 13.37 -20.63 4.21
CA LYS A 2 13.30 -19.17 4.06
C LYS A 2 11.81 -18.87 4.02
N GLU A 3 11.25 -18.51 5.16
CA GLU A 3 9.92 -17.91 5.17
C GLU A 3 10.03 -16.65 4.34
N ASP A 4 9.57 -16.74 3.11
CA ASP A 4 9.28 -15.61 2.24
C ASP A 4 8.29 -14.71 3.00
N ASN A 5 8.83 -13.83 3.86
CA ASN A 5 8.14 -12.73 4.52
C ASN A 5 7.76 -11.67 3.49
N VAL A 6 7.14 -12.09 2.39
CA VAL A 6 6.54 -11.22 1.40
C VAL A 6 5.28 -10.70 2.05
N ILE A 7 5.40 -9.55 2.72
CA ILE A 7 4.24 -8.81 3.22
C ILE A 7 3.33 -8.57 2.01
N PRO A 8 2.12 -9.15 1.96
CA PRO A 8 1.25 -8.99 0.81
C PRO A 8 0.75 -7.54 0.76
N PHE A 9 0.91 -6.87 -0.38
CA PHE A 9 0.45 -5.49 -0.55
C PHE A 9 -1.05 -5.34 -0.25
N PRO A 10 -1.52 -4.22 0.32
CA PRO A 10 -2.93 -4.04 0.67
C PRO A 10 -3.86 -4.30 -0.53
N LYS A 11 -5.02 -4.92 -0.30
CA LYS A 11 -6.03 -5.11 -1.36
C LYS A 11 -6.93 -3.88 -1.46
N LYS A 12 -7.13 -3.35 -2.67
CA LYS A 12 -8.12 -2.28 -2.94
C LYS A 12 -9.53 -2.88 -2.80
N LYS A 13 -10.19 -2.65 -1.66
CA LYS A 13 -11.62 -2.99 -1.45
C LYS A 13 -12.56 -1.81 -1.71
N VAL A 14 -12.01 -0.67 -2.14
CA VAL A 14 -12.73 0.59 -2.32
C VAL A 14 -12.32 1.22 -3.66
N ARG A 15 -13.22 2.00 -4.25
CA ARG A 15 -12.92 2.75 -5.48
C ARG A 15 -11.99 3.91 -5.12
N LEU A 16 -10.79 3.93 -5.70
CA LEU A 16 -9.84 5.03 -5.56
C LEU A 16 -10.08 6.03 -6.70
N SER A 17 -9.81 7.32 -6.44
CA SER A 17 -9.68 8.29 -7.52
C SER A 17 -8.43 7.98 -8.35
N GLU A 18 -8.33 8.55 -9.54
CA GLU A 18 -7.17 8.32 -10.42
C GLU A 18 -5.84 8.73 -9.75
N GLY A 19 -5.82 9.87 -9.05
CA GLY A 19 -4.65 10.35 -8.31
C GLY A 19 -4.24 9.43 -7.17
N GLU A 20 -5.20 8.94 -6.39
CA GLU A 20 -4.95 7.98 -5.31
C GLU A 20 -4.54 6.62 -5.83
N TYR A 21 -5.12 6.20 -6.95
CA TYR A 21 -4.76 4.95 -7.61
C TYR A 21 -3.29 5.00 -8.04
N LYS A 22 -2.84 6.13 -8.59
CA LYS A 22 -1.44 6.38 -8.96
C LYS A 22 -0.52 6.37 -7.75
N GLN A 23 -0.84 7.10 -6.69
CA GLN A 23 -0.05 7.08 -5.44
C GLN A 23 0.03 5.69 -4.82
N PHE A 24 -1.08 4.95 -4.85
CA PHE A 24 -1.11 3.57 -4.35
C PHE A 24 -0.19 2.64 -5.14
N LEU A 25 -0.11 2.80 -6.46
CA LEU A 25 0.83 2.03 -7.29
C LEU A 25 2.27 2.45 -7.02
N GLU A 26 2.53 3.73 -6.85
CA GLU A 26 3.87 4.24 -6.50
C GLU A 26 4.36 3.67 -5.18
N TYR A 27 3.50 3.58 -4.16
CA TYR A 27 3.86 2.92 -2.89
C TYR A 27 4.07 1.42 -3.04
N LYS A 28 3.38 0.76 -3.98
CA LYS A 28 3.63 -0.65 -4.29
C LYS A 28 5.02 -0.86 -4.86
N GLU A 29 5.41 -0.03 -5.82
CA GLU A 29 6.73 -0.07 -6.44
C GLU A 29 7.83 0.21 -5.41
N LYS A 30 7.67 1.29 -4.62
CA LYS A 30 8.62 1.63 -3.56
C LYS A 30 8.72 0.56 -2.48
N MET A 31 7.64 -0.13 -2.15
CA MET A 31 7.66 -1.28 -1.23
C MET A 31 8.42 -2.47 -1.81
N MET A 32 8.37 -2.70 -3.12
CA MET A 32 9.14 -3.76 -3.78
C MET A 32 10.62 -3.43 -3.89
N GLU A 33 10.96 -2.14 -3.97
CA GLU A 33 12.35 -1.64 -3.99
C GLU A 33 12.95 -1.46 -2.60
N ALA A 34 12.12 -1.48 -1.55
CA ALA A 34 12.52 -1.31 -0.17
C ALA A 34 13.55 -2.38 0.24
N ARG A 35 14.62 -1.93 0.91
CA ARG A 35 15.73 -2.79 1.34
C ARG A 35 15.63 -3.19 2.79
N THR A 36 14.79 -2.48 3.55
CA THR A 36 14.59 -2.69 4.98
C THR A 36 13.14 -2.98 5.30
N LYS A 37 12.90 -3.73 6.37
CA LYS A 37 11.55 -3.97 6.88
C LYS A 37 10.83 -2.65 7.23
N ALA A 38 11.55 -1.68 7.79
CA ALA A 38 10.98 -0.38 8.14
C ALA A 38 10.43 0.38 6.92
N GLU A 39 11.14 0.34 5.79
CA GLU A 39 10.66 0.93 4.53
C GLU A 39 9.43 0.17 4.00
N VAL A 40 9.44 -1.16 4.06
CA VAL A 40 8.29 -1.97 3.68
C VAL A 40 7.06 -1.59 4.51
N ASP A 41 7.21 -1.55 5.84
CA ASP A 41 6.15 -1.19 6.78
C ASP A 41 5.66 0.25 6.57
N TYR A 42 6.55 1.18 6.24
CA TYR A 42 6.23 2.56 5.91
C TYR A 42 5.35 2.65 4.65
N TYR A 43 5.79 2.07 3.53
CA TYR A 43 5.03 2.12 2.27
C TYR A 43 3.72 1.36 2.36
N TYR A 44 3.71 0.25 3.10
CA TYR A 44 2.48 -0.48 3.41
C TYR A 44 1.47 0.40 4.16
N SER A 45 1.93 1.11 5.20
CA SER A 45 1.08 2.03 6.00
C SER A 45 0.55 3.20 5.17
N MET A 46 1.38 3.75 4.28
CA MET A 46 0.96 4.81 3.35
C MET A 46 -0.13 4.33 2.38
N ALA A 47 0.02 3.11 1.83
CA ALA A 47 -0.98 2.50 0.96
C ALA A 47 -2.30 2.20 1.71
N LEU A 48 -2.23 1.79 2.98
CA LEU A 48 -3.41 1.64 3.83
C LEU A 48 -4.11 2.97 4.07
N SER A 49 -3.38 4.05 4.37
CA SER A 49 -3.97 5.37 4.61
C SER A 49 -4.77 5.86 3.40
N ILE A 50 -4.31 5.59 2.17
CA ILE A 50 -5.07 5.89 0.95
C ILE A 50 -6.40 5.12 0.92
N ILE A 51 -6.36 3.82 1.23
CA ILE A 51 -7.57 2.97 1.26
C ILE A 51 -8.55 3.48 2.32
N GLU A 52 -8.08 3.83 3.51
CA GLU A 52 -8.92 4.34 4.60
C GLU A 52 -9.54 5.69 4.25
N LYS A 53 -8.75 6.63 3.73
CA LYS A 53 -9.27 7.92 3.24
C LYS A 53 -10.33 7.74 2.17
N ALA A 54 -10.11 6.81 1.23
CA ALA A 54 -11.09 6.52 0.20
C ALA A 54 -12.35 5.88 0.79
N LYS A 55 -12.22 4.94 1.74
CA LYS A 55 -13.36 4.31 2.43
C LYS A 55 -14.23 5.36 3.14
N ASN A 56 -13.62 6.30 3.85
CA ASN A 56 -14.34 7.35 4.59
C ASN A 56 -15.06 8.36 3.69
N ARG A 57 -14.77 8.43 2.38
CA ARG A 57 -15.56 9.28 1.45
C ARG A 57 -16.84 8.61 0.96
N TYR A 58 -16.92 7.28 1.05
CA TYR A 58 -18.07 6.50 0.58
C TYR A 58 -18.89 5.93 1.74
N HIS A 59 -18.65 6.41 2.96
CA HIS A 59 -19.40 6.09 4.18
C HIS A 59 -20.04 7.38 4.71
#